data_AF-A0A2A3JZP9-F1
#
_entry.id   AF-A0A2A3JZP9-F1
#
_cell.length_a   1.000
_cell.length_b   1.000
_cell.length_c   1.000
_cell.angle_alpha   90.00
_cell.angle_beta   90.00
_cell.angle_gamma   90.00
#
_symmetry.space_group_name_H-M   'P 1'
#
loop_
_entity.id
_entity.type
_entity.pdbx_description
1 polymer ?
#
loop_
_entity_poly.entity_id
_entity_poly.type
_entity_poly.pdbx_seq_one_letter_code
_entity_poly.pdbx_strand_id
1 'polypeptide(L)'
;MAAVALTLQGMAAGLALCALLVRVARADETYDQSEQDRIDRIAATRYGLSPFEAARLRRDAEALEAEAPDTVRFTRAIKDAVAYEDRIAVIEALWQVALADGTRDDEEDAVLRLVSNLLGINDRDSALARQRVEAAG
;
A
#
# COMPACT_ATOMS: atom_id res chain seq x y z
N MET A 1 -10.50 29.40 4.75
CA MET A 1 -9.17 28.82 5.08
C MET A 1 -9.21 28.20 6.47
N ALA A 2 -9.62 26.94 6.54
CA ALA A 2 -9.43 26.08 7.72
C ALA A 2 -9.21 24.64 7.22
N ALA A 3 -8.26 24.49 6.29
CA ALA A 3 -7.55 23.24 6.08
C ALA A 3 -6.29 23.34 6.96
N VAL A 4 -5.80 22.21 7.47
CA VAL A 4 -4.79 22.09 8.54
C VAL A 4 -5.41 22.07 9.94
N ALA A 5 -5.96 20.92 10.34
CA ALA A 5 -5.93 20.37 11.71
C ALA A 5 -6.86 19.14 11.88
N LEU A 6 -6.88 18.21 10.92
CA LEU A 6 -7.36 16.86 11.23
C LEU A 6 -6.17 16.09 11.83
N THR A 7 -6.12 16.14 13.16
CA THR A 7 -5.24 15.44 14.09
C THR A 7 -4.60 14.16 13.53
N LEU A 8 -3.28 14.18 13.38
CA LEU A 8 -2.37 13.08 13.02
C LEU A 8 -2.22 12.00 14.13
N GLN A 9 -3.29 11.74 14.89
CA GLN A 9 -3.38 10.68 15.90
C GLN A 9 -4.64 9.88 15.60
N GLY A 10 -4.55 8.89 14.70
CA GLY A 10 -5.69 8.03 14.33
C GLY A 10 -5.90 7.82 12.83
N MET A 11 -4.83 7.74 12.03
CA MET A 11 -4.96 7.27 10.65
C MET A 11 -5.61 5.88 10.65
N ALA A 12 -6.79 5.76 10.04
CA ALA A 12 -7.41 4.46 9.82
C ALA A 12 -6.44 3.58 9.03
N ALA A 13 -6.24 2.34 9.48
CA ALA A 13 -5.30 1.40 8.86
C ALA A 13 -5.54 1.21 7.35
N GLY A 14 -6.80 1.35 6.90
CA GLY A 14 -7.15 1.34 5.48
C GLY A 14 -6.52 2.47 4.69
N LEU A 15 -6.54 3.70 5.22
CA LEU A 15 -5.92 4.85 4.57
C LEU A 15 -4.39 4.72 4.55
N ALA A 16 -3.80 4.22 5.65
CA ALA A 16 -2.35 3.99 5.72
C ALA A 16 -1.89 2.91 4.73
N LEU A 17 -2.66 1.81 4.60
CA LEU A 17 -2.38 0.77 3.61
C LEU A 17 -2.48 1.32 2.19
N CYS A 18 -3.58 2.01 1.86
CA CYS A 18 -3.74 2.60 0.53
C CYS A 18 -2.62 3.61 0.22
N ALA A 19 -2.14 4.38 1.21
CA ALA A 19 -1.04 5.30 0.99
C ALA A 19 0.29 4.57 0.68
N LEU A 20 0.53 3.41 1.31
CA LEU A 20 1.68 2.56 0.93
C LEU A 20 1.53 1.95 -0.45
N LEU A 21 0.31 1.53 -0.83
CA LEU A 21 0.06 1.02 -2.18
C LEU A 21 0.34 2.10 -3.24
N VAL A 22 -0.14 3.32 -3.03
CA VAL A 22 0.15 4.47 -3.90
C VAL A 22 1.64 4.80 -3.93
N ARG A 23 2.33 4.71 -2.80
CA ARG A 23 3.78 4.96 -2.74
C ARG A 23 4.58 3.95 -3.55
N VAL A 24 4.20 2.67 -3.51
CA VAL A 24 4.84 1.64 -4.33
C VAL A 24 4.59 1.94 -5.81
N ALA A 25 3.33 2.18 -6.20
CA ALA A 25 2.93 2.54 -7.56
C ALA A 25 3.48 3.87 -8.12
N ARG A 26 4.20 4.63 -7.29
CA ARG A 26 4.82 5.92 -7.69
C ARG A 26 6.34 5.86 -7.66
N ALA A 27 6.92 4.71 -7.30
CA ALA A 27 8.35 4.59 -7.06
C ALA A 27 9.18 4.87 -8.32
N ASP A 28 8.65 4.50 -9.49
CA ASP A 28 9.30 4.63 -10.81
C ASP A 28 8.80 5.85 -11.63
N GLU A 29 8.09 6.78 -10.98
CA GLU A 29 7.42 7.95 -11.58
C GLU A 29 6.30 7.64 -12.61
N THR A 30 5.91 6.37 -12.81
CA THR A 30 4.93 5.94 -13.80
C THR A 30 3.62 5.50 -13.15
N TYR A 31 2.93 6.42 -12.49
CA TYR A 31 1.64 6.12 -11.88
C TYR A 31 0.47 6.16 -12.89
N ASP A 32 -0.02 5.00 -13.30
CA ASP A 32 -0.98 4.85 -14.40
C ASP A 32 -2.39 4.40 -13.96
N GLN A 33 -3.29 4.17 -14.94
CA GLN A 33 -4.67 3.76 -14.66
C GLN A 33 -4.75 2.29 -14.20
N SER A 34 -3.86 1.42 -14.67
CA SER A 34 -3.86 0.00 -14.34
C SER A 34 -3.54 -0.23 -12.86
N GLU A 35 -2.63 0.57 -12.31
CA GLU A 35 -2.28 0.57 -10.89
C GLU A 35 -3.39 1.17 -10.04
N GLN A 36 -3.97 2.30 -10.47
CA GLN A 36 -5.15 2.88 -9.82
C GLN A 36 -6.28 1.85 -9.71
N ASP A 37 -6.59 1.15 -10.80
CA ASP A 37 -7.62 0.12 -10.83
C ASP A 37 -7.25 -1.08 -9.96
N ARG A 38 -5.96 -1.41 -9.83
CA ARG A 38 -5.48 -2.46 -8.93
C ARG A 38 -5.65 -2.05 -7.47
N ILE A 39 -5.25 -0.84 -7.10
CA ILE A 39 -5.41 -0.29 -5.75
C ILE A 39 -6.89 -0.24 -5.37
N ASP A 40 -7.76 0.24 -6.28
CA ASP A 40 -9.20 0.31 -6.06
C ASP A 40 -9.81 -1.09 -5.83
N ARG A 41 -9.38 -2.10 -6.61
CA ARG A 41 -9.81 -3.50 -6.42
C ARG A 41 -9.36 -4.10 -5.08
N ILE A 42 -8.12 -3.84 -4.68
CA ILE A 42 -7.57 -4.29 -3.38
C ILE A 42 -8.36 -3.64 -2.23
N ALA A 43 -8.56 -2.32 -2.29
CA ALA A 43 -9.31 -1.58 -1.29
C ALA A 43 -10.76 -2.05 -1.18
N ALA A 44 -11.45 -2.22 -2.31
CA ALA A 44 -12.82 -2.72 -2.36
C ALA A 44 -12.94 -4.11 -1.72
N THR A 45 -12.06 -5.04 -2.09
CA THR A 45 -12.10 -6.42 -1.59
C THR A 45 -11.77 -6.49 -0.10
N ARG A 46 -10.74 -5.77 0.35
CA ARG A 46 -10.26 -5.83 1.74
C ARG A 46 -11.21 -5.18 2.73
N TYR A 47 -11.89 -4.12 2.34
CA TYR A 47 -12.73 -3.31 3.23
C TYR A 47 -14.23 -3.40 2.91
N GLY A 48 -14.63 -4.22 1.93
CA GLY A 48 -16.03 -4.36 1.52
C GLY A 48 -16.64 -3.08 0.95
N LEU A 49 -15.84 -2.29 0.23
CA LEU A 49 -16.24 -0.98 -0.29
C LEU A 49 -16.87 -1.09 -1.67
N SER A 50 -17.79 -0.18 -1.97
CA SER A 50 -18.24 0.04 -3.35
C SER A 50 -17.12 0.63 -4.22
N PRO A 51 -17.21 0.54 -5.57
CA PRO A 51 -16.22 1.15 -6.46
C PRO A 51 -16.01 2.66 -6.21
N PHE A 52 -17.08 3.38 -5.84
CA PHE A 52 -16.99 4.81 -5.53
C PHE A 52 -16.23 5.08 -4.23
N GLU A 53 -16.48 4.28 -3.19
CA GLU A 53 -15.79 4.39 -1.90
C GLU A 53 -14.33 3.98 -2.00
N ALA A 54 -14.00 2.95 -2.79
CA ALA A 54 -12.63 2.54 -3.06
C ALA A 54 -11.84 3.65 -3.77
N ALA A 55 -12.39 4.21 -4.85
CA ALA A 55 -11.77 5.32 -5.57
C ALA A 55 -11.60 6.57 -4.68
N ARG A 56 -12.56 6.83 -3.78
CA ARG A 56 -12.43 7.91 -2.79
C ARG A 56 -11.29 7.63 -1.81
N LEU A 57 -11.21 6.43 -1.25
CA LEU A 57 -10.15 6.04 -0.33
C LEU A 57 -8.76 6.14 -0.99
N ARG A 58 -8.63 5.72 -2.25
CA ARG A 58 -7.41 5.89 -3.03
C ARG A 58 -7.03 7.36 -3.19
N ARG A 59 -7.96 8.25 -3.56
CA ARG A 59 -7.67 9.69 -3.69
C ARG A 59 -7.24 10.33 -2.37
N ASP A 60 -7.91 9.97 -1.27
CA ASP A 60 -7.53 10.42 0.06
C ASP A 60 -6.11 9.93 0.41
N ALA A 61 -5.78 8.70 0.00
CA ALA A 61 -4.45 8.12 0.18
C ALA A 61 -3.38 8.79 -0.70
N GLU A 62 -3.70 9.15 -1.95
CA GLU A 62 -2.81 9.89 -2.84
C GLU A 62 -2.45 11.27 -2.28
N ALA A 63 -3.44 11.98 -1.73
CA ALA A 63 -3.23 13.26 -1.07
C ALA A 63 -2.35 13.07 0.19
N LEU A 64 -2.64 12.06 1.00
CA LEU A 64 -1.85 11.76 2.19
C LEU A 64 -0.41 11.37 1.85
N GLU A 65 -0.21 10.55 0.82
CA GLU A 65 1.11 10.12 0.34
C GLU A 65 1.95 11.32 -0.12
N ALA A 66 1.34 12.24 -0.88
CA ALA A 66 2.00 13.46 -1.35
C ALA A 66 2.37 14.44 -0.20
N GLU A 67 1.57 14.47 0.86
CA GLU A 67 1.82 15.34 2.03
C GLU A 67 2.81 14.72 3.04
N ALA A 68 2.94 13.38 3.07
CA ALA A 68 3.66 12.67 4.11
C ALA A 68 4.99 12.09 3.60
N PRO A 69 6.14 12.66 3.95
CA PRO A 69 7.44 12.18 3.44
C PRO A 69 7.91 10.85 4.06
N ASP A 70 7.27 10.35 5.13
CA ASP A 70 7.82 9.24 5.92
C ASP A 70 6.95 7.97 5.91
N THR A 71 7.50 6.89 5.36
CA THR A 71 6.93 5.52 5.32
C THR A 71 6.76 4.90 6.72
N VAL A 72 7.53 5.34 7.71
CA VAL A 72 7.43 4.86 9.11
C VAL A 72 6.07 5.16 9.72
N ARG A 73 5.45 6.30 9.37
CA ARG A 73 4.12 6.66 9.90
C ARG A 73 3.04 5.71 9.40
N PHE A 74 3.06 5.38 8.10
CA PHE A 74 2.11 4.44 7.51
C PHE A 74 2.27 3.04 8.09
N THR A 75 3.51 2.55 8.17
CA THR A 75 3.80 1.21 8.71
C THR A 75 3.48 1.10 10.19
N ARG A 76 3.64 2.17 10.99
CA ARG A 76 3.19 2.19 12.39
C ARG A 76 1.67 2.02 12.50
N ALA A 77 0.89 2.80 11.75
CA ALA A 77 -0.56 2.69 11.77
C ALA A 77 -1.06 1.29 11.37
N ILE A 78 -0.37 0.65 10.42
CA ILE A 78 -0.66 -0.74 10.05
C ILE A 78 -0.29 -1.71 11.17
N LYS A 79 0.87 -1.56 11.81
CA LYS A 79 1.29 -2.44 12.92
C LYS A 79 0.36 -2.36 14.11
N ASP A 80 -0.21 -1.19 14.38
CA ASP A 80 -1.14 -0.96 15.48
C ASP A 80 -2.51 -1.62 15.23
N ALA A 81 -2.89 -1.80 13.96
CA ALA A 81 -4.18 -2.34 13.56
C ALA A 81 -4.14 -3.79 13.03
N VAL A 82 -2.98 -4.27 12.60
CA VAL A 82 -2.79 -5.58 11.96
C VAL A 82 -1.83 -6.42 12.79
N ALA A 83 -2.35 -7.56 13.27
CA ALA A 83 -1.59 -8.56 13.99
C ALA A 83 -0.43 -9.08 13.13
N TYR A 84 0.65 -9.56 13.76
CA TYR A 84 1.88 -9.89 13.05
C TYR A 84 1.65 -10.96 11.96
N GLU A 85 0.88 -11.97 12.30
CA GLU A 85 0.45 -13.08 11.44
C GLU A 85 -0.28 -12.62 10.16
N ASP A 86 -0.99 -11.50 10.22
CA ASP A 86 -1.78 -10.95 9.10
C ASP A 86 -0.98 -9.96 8.23
N ARG A 87 0.23 -9.57 8.66
CA ARG A 87 1.06 -8.60 7.92
C ARG A 87 1.57 -9.17 6.60
N ILE A 88 1.66 -10.49 6.46
CA ILE A 88 2.03 -11.10 5.18
C ILE A 88 1.02 -10.76 4.07
N ALA A 89 -0.28 -10.68 4.41
CA ALA A 89 -1.32 -10.29 3.45
C ALA A 89 -1.22 -8.80 3.07
N VAL A 90 -0.58 -7.96 3.89
CA VAL A 90 -0.25 -6.58 3.52
C VAL A 90 0.90 -6.58 2.50
N ILE A 91 1.92 -7.41 2.70
CA ILE A 91 3.04 -7.53 1.75
C ILE A 91 2.56 -8.06 0.40
N GLU A 92 1.67 -9.06 0.40
CA GLU A 92 1.06 -9.58 -0.83
C GLU A 92 0.25 -8.52 -1.57
N ALA A 93 -0.49 -7.67 -0.86
CA ALA A 93 -1.21 -6.55 -1.49
C ALA A 93 -0.27 -5.54 -2.15
N LEU A 94 0.88 -5.26 -1.55
CA LEU A 94 1.88 -4.37 -2.15
C LEU A 94 2.50 -4.99 -3.42
N TRP A 95 2.81 -6.29 -3.39
CA TRP A 95 3.29 -7.01 -4.58
C TRP A 95 2.25 -7.08 -5.71
N GLN A 96 0.95 -7.15 -5.39
CA GLN A 96 -0.10 -7.12 -6.42
C GLN A 96 -0.13 -5.80 -7.20
N VAL A 97 0.30 -4.70 -6.58
CA VAL A 97 0.40 -3.38 -7.21
C VAL A 97 1.68 -3.28 -8.04
N ALA A 98 2.84 -3.61 -7.45
CA ALA A 98 4.13 -3.58 -8.18
C ALA A 98 4.22 -4.57 -9.35
N LEU A 99 3.32 -5.55 -9.43
CA LEU A 99 3.24 -6.50 -10.54
C LEU A 99 2.01 -6.24 -11.43
N ALA A 100 1.39 -5.06 -11.33
CA ALA A 100 0.15 -4.76 -12.06
C ALA A 100 0.35 -4.72 -13.58
N ASP A 101 1.51 -4.24 -14.03
CA ASP A 101 1.91 -4.15 -15.44
C ASP A 101 2.68 -5.40 -15.94
N GLY A 102 3.00 -6.33 -15.02
CA GLY A 102 3.72 -7.57 -15.30
C GLY A 102 5.24 -7.45 -15.33
N THR A 103 5.80 -6.26 -15.06
CA THR A 103 7.23 -6.02 -14.95
C THR A 103 7.60 -5.76 -13.49
N ARG A 104 8.90 -5.82 -13.17
CA ARG A 104 9.42 -5.41 -11.87
C ARG A 104 10.39 -4.28 -12.10
N ASP A 105 10.21 -3.21 -11.33
CA ASP A 105 11.13 -2.10 -11.30
C ASP A 105 12.00 -2.13 -10.03
N ASP A 106 13.28 -1.71 -10.17
CA ASP A 106 14.26 -1.78 -9.07
C ASP A 106 13.91 -0.80 -7.94
N GLU A 107 13.26 0.32 -8.27
CA GLU A 107 12.80 1.35 -7.35
C GLU A 107 11.61 0.84 -6.53
N GLU A 108 10.63 0.19 -7.17
CA GLU A 108 9.51 -0.47 -6.48
C GLU A 108 10.00 -1.55 -5.52
N ASP A 109 10.94 -2.39 -5.98
CA ASP A 109 11.60 -3.42 -5.19
C ASP A 109 12.29 -2.83 -3.94
N ALA A 110 12.93 -1.67 -4.09
CA ALA A 110 13.58 -0.96 -2.98
C ALA A 110 12.54 -0.48 -1.95
N VAL A 111 11.43 0.10 -2.40
CA VAL A 111 10.32 0.52 -1.53
C VAL A 111 9.70 -0.69 -0.81
N LEU A 112 9.45 -1.78 -1.52
CA LEU A 112 8.88 -3.02 -0.96
C LEU A 112 9.78 -3.65 0.11
N ARG A 113 11.11 -3.68 -0.14
CA ARG A 113 12.09 -4.13 0.86
C ARG A 113 12.07 -3.25 2.11
N LEU A 114 12.02 -1.93 1.95
CA LEU A 114 11.91 -1.00 3.08
C LEU A 114 10.63 -1.25 3.88
N VAL A 115 9.48 -1.33 3.21
CA VAL A 115 8.17 -1.52 3.86
C VAL A 115 8.08 -2.88 4.57
N SER A 116 8.57 -3.95 3.93
CA SER A 116 8.60 -5.30 4.51
C SER A 116 9.35 -5.30 5.85
N ASN A 117 10.55 -4.71 5.84
CA ASN A 117 11.38 -4.58 7.04
C ASN A 117 10.71 -3.77 8.14
N LEU A 118 10.06 -2.65 7.81
CA LEU A 118 9.34 -1.83 8.78
C LEU A 118 8.14 -2.55 9.41
N LEU A 119 7.46 -3.42 8.65
CA LEU A 119 6.36 -4.27 9.13
C LEU A 119 6.83 -5.50 9.92
N GLY A 120 8.14 -5.78 9.90
CA GLY A 120 8.76 -6.91 10.60
C GLY A 120 8.72 -8.22 9.81
N ILE A 121 8.53 -8.14 8.50
CA ILE A 121 8.58 -9.27 7.58
C ILE A 121 9.99 -9.33 6.98
N ASN A 122 10.63 -10.50 7.08
CA ASN A 122 11.98 -10.69 6.54
C ASN A 122 11.93 -10.85 5.00
N ASP A 123 13.10 -10.68 4.36
CA ASP A 123 13.22 -10.74 2.90
C ASP A 123 12.77 -12.08 2.30
N ARG A 124 12.99 -13.19 3.01
CA ARG A 124 12.58 -14.52 2.55
C ARG A 124 11.06 -14.64 2.49
N ASP A 125 10.36 -14.20 3.53
CA ASP A 125 8.90 -14.26 3.59
C ASP A 125 8.28 -13.28 2.58
N SER A 126 8.90 -12.12 2.37
CA SER A 126 8.50 -11.17 1.32
C SER A 126 8.67 -11.76 -0.08
N ALA A 127 9.77 -12.48 -0.34
CA ALA A 127 9.98 -13.18 -1.61
C ALA A 127 8.98 -14.32 -1.83
N LEU A 128 8.61 -15.07 -0.78
CA LEU A 128 7.58 -16.10 -0.86
C LEU A 128 6.19 -15.50 -1.11
N ALA A 129 5.87 -14.36 -0.49
CA ALA A 129 4.64 -13.61 -0.77
C ALA A 129 4.57 -13.19 -2.25
N ARG A 130 5.66 -12.67 -2.80
CA ARG A 130 5.76 -12.34 -4.23
C ARG A 130 5.46 -13.56 -5.11
N GLN A 131 6.12 -14.69 -4.86
CA GLN A 131 5.91 -15.92 -5.64
C GLN A 131 4.45 -16.38 -5.61
N ARG A 132 3.75 -16.20 -4.49
CA ARG A 132 2.31 -16.51 -4.39
C ARG A 132 1.46 -15.57 -5.25
N VAL A 133 1.81 -14.29 -5.30
CA VAL A 133 1.13 -13.30 -6.16
C VAL A 133 1.38 -13.60 -7.63
N GLU A 134 2.63 -13.87 -8.03
CA GLU A 134 3.01 -14.24 -9.40
C GLU A 134 2.30 -15.51 -9.87
N ALA A 135 2.08 -16.49 -8.98
CA ALA A 135 1.37 -17.72 -9.30
C ALA A 135 -0.17 -17.58 -9.35
N ALA A 136 -0.72 -16.48 -8.81
CA ALA A 136 -2.15 -16.23 -8.74
C ALA A 136 -2.66 -15.25 -9.81
N GLY A 137 -1.74 -14.53 -10.49
CA GLY A 137 -2.01 -13.66 -11.63
C GLY A 137 -2.03 -14.42 -12.95
#